data_AF-A0A7Y0B7P8-F1
#
_entry.id   AF-A0A7Y0B7P8-F1
#
_cell.length_a   1.000
_cell.length_b   1.000
_cell.length_c   1.000
_cell.angle_alpha   90.00
_cell.angle_beta   90.00
_cell.angle_gamma   90.00
#
_symmetry.space_group_name_H-M   'P 1'
#
loop_
_entity.id
_entity.type
_entity.pdbx_description
1 polymer ?
#
loop_
_entity_poly.entity_id
_entity_poly.type
_entity_poly.pdbx_seq_one_letter_code
_entity_poly.pdbx_strand_id
1 'polypeptide(L)'
;MSTIYQRTENGTTTPVSRRAVQAEINAAVMDKAKKTVRTVSSINRTDYSIEYRDGRQVRLVRVHVDETPTTRIPFGTLVTVDGRVGKVCHSWGAYQAVGESRLQRVQVHSVEFLDGTEGAHTASEMLPYAAPAEAKTDESTVTSEETEAGAEERCMPVNGGRVHTLTPGAPAEDPFPQCRTGGSSSRETRYRIVTAQLTCRTCLAHEARRKAARAHQ
;
A
#
# COMPACT_ATOMS: atom_id res chain seq x y z
N MET A 1 3.76 -11.33 -19.10
CA MET A 1 2.38 -11.87 -19.22
C MET A 1 2.14 -12.83 -18.07
N SER A 2 1.46 -12.36 -17.02
CA SER A 2 1.00 -13.25 -15.96
C SER A 2 -0.31 -13.92 -16.38
N THR A 3 -0.59 -15.09 -15.79
CA THR A 3 -1.85 -15.79 -16.03
C THR A 3 -2.63 -15.91 -14.75
N ILE A 4 -3.90 -15.50 -14.78
CA ILE A 4 -4.86 -15.72 -13.70
C ILE A 4 -5.93 -16.69 -14.18
N TYR A 5 -6.79 -17.13 -13.27
CA TYR A 5 -7.99 -17.86 -13.62
C TYR A 5 -9.21 -16.98 -13.36
N GLN A 6 -10.20 -17.06 -14.23
CA GLN A 6 -11.53 -16.53 -14.02
C GLN A 6 -12.44 -17.68 -13.60
N ARG A 7 -13.17 -17.47 -12.51
CA ARG A 7 -14.21 -18.37 -12.01
C ARG A 7 -15.56 -17.74 -12.29
N THR A 8 -16.33 -18.37 -13.16
CA THR A 8 -17.71 -17.96 -13.47
C THR A 8 -18.65 -18.91 -12.75
N GLU A 9 -19.40 -18.43 -11.78
CA GLU A 9 -20.45 -19.19 -11.10
C GLU A 9 -21.80 -18.53 -11.37
N ASN A 10 -22.74 -19.27 -11.98
CA ASN A 10 -24.09 -18.79 -12.29
C ASN A 10 -24.10 -17.42 -13.02
N GLY A 11 -23.16 -17.22 -13.96
CA GLY A 11 -23.00 -15.97 -14.72
C GLY A 11 -22.17 -14.88 -14.03
N THR A 12 -21.78 -15.04 -12.77
CA THR A 12 -20.90 -14.08 -12.07
C THR A 12 -19.44 -14.48 -12.21
N THR A 13 -18.64 -13.65 -12.86
CA THR A 13 -17.21 -13.89 -13.10
C THR A 13 -16.34 -13.19 -12.04
N THR A 14 -15.46 -13.96 -11.41
CA THR A 14 -14.52 -13.46 -10.40
C THR A 14 -13.09 -13.92 -10.71
N PRO A 15 -12.08 -13.05 -10.56
CA PRO A 15 -10.69 -13.47 -10.67
C PRO A 15 -10.30 -14.31 -9.44
N VAL A 16 -9.70 -15.46 -9.68
CA VAL A 16 -9.26 -16.38 -8.63
C VAL A 16 -7.80 -16.78 -8.83
N SER A 17 -7.13 -17.06 -7.72
CA SER A 17 -5.75 -17.52 -7.74
C SER A 17 -5.65 -18.94 -8.30
N ARG A 18 -4.51 -19.28 -8.92
CA ARG A 18 -4.21 -20.66 -9.38
C ARG A 18 -4.36 -21.68 -8.24
N ARG A 19 -4.00 -21.31 -7.01
CA ARG A 19 -4.13 -22.18 -5.83
C ARG A 19 -5.60 -22.46 -5.50
N ALA A 20 -6.45 -21.43 -5.55
CA ALA A 20 -7.89 -21.58 -5.33
C ALA A 20 -8.53 -22.48 -6.39
N VAL A 21 -8.18 -22.29 -7.66
CA VAL A 21 -8.64 -23.16 -8.76
C VAL A 21 -8.22 -24.60 -8.57
N GLN A 22 -6.94 -24.85 -8.24
CA GLN A 22 -6.49 -26.22 -8.02
C GLN A 22 -7.19 -26.87 -6.83
N ALA A 23 -7.44 -26.10 -5.76
CA ALA A 23 -8.19 -26.59 -4.61
C ALA A 23 -9.64 -26.94 -4.99
N GLU A 24 -10.30 -26.12 -5.81
CA GLU A 24 -11.68 -26.37 -6.27
C GLU A 24 -11.76 -27.59 -7.20
N ILE A 25 -10.82 -27.73 -8.14
CA ILE A 25 -10.72 -28.91 -9.01
C ILE A 25 -10.45 -30.16 -8.18
N ASN A 26 -9.47 -30.13 -7.28
CA ASN A 26 -9.15 -31.26 -6.41
C ASN A 26 -10.35 -31.61 -5.53
N ALA A 27 -11.03 -30.62 -4.97
CA ALA A 27 -12.25 -30.85 -4.21
C ALA A 27 -13.28 -31.58 -5.06
N ALA A 28 -13.55 -31.11 -6.29
CA ALA A 28 -14.56 -31.69 -7.18
C ALA A 28 -14.23 -33.11 -7.67
N VAL A 29 -12.94 -33.42 -7.87
CA VAL A 29 -12.49 -34.74 -8.35
C VAL A 29 -12.39 -35.78 -7.23
N MET A 30 -12.07 -35.34 -6.00
CA MET A 30 -11.86 -36.26 -4.88
C MET A 30 -13.18 -36.82 -4.33
N ASP A 31 -13.12 -38.05 -3.79
CA ASP A 31 -14.29 -38.88 -3.44
C ASP A 31 -15.33 -38.20 -2.53
N LYS A 32 -14.91 -37.30 -1.64
CA LYS A 32 -15.84 -36.58 -0.75
C LYS A 32 -16.80 -35.66 -1.51
N ALA A 33 -16.42 -35.15 -2.68
CA ALA A 33 -17.29 -34.33 -3.50
C ALA A 33 -18.04 -35.10 -4.60
N LYS A 34 -17.77 -36.39 -4.84
CA LYS A 34 -18.58 -37.19 -5.78
C LYS A 34 -20.07 -37.22 -5.42
N LYS A 35 -20.40 -36.97 -4.14
CA LYS A 35 -21.78 -36.84 -3.66
C LYS A 35 -22.42 -35.50 -4.06
N THR A 36 -21.63 -34.44 -4.22
CA THR A 36 -22.12 -33.07 -4.48
C THR A 36 -21.91 -32.64 -5.93
N VAL A 37 -20.95 -33.24 -6.63
CA VAL A 37 -20.64 -32.96 -8.04
C VAL A 37 -21.39 -33.93 -8.94
N ARG A 38 -21.99 -33.40 -10.00
CA ARG A 38 -22.68 -34.16 -11.03
C ARG A 38 -21.70 -34.57 -12.12
N THR A 39 -20.97 -33.60 -12.67
CA THR A 39 -20.01 -33.80 -13.76
C THR A 39 -18.85 -32.82 -13.59
N VAL A 40 -17.64 -33.30 -13.92
CA VAL A 40 -16.46 -32.46 -14.12
C VAL A 40 -15.97 -32.74 -15.53
N SER A 41 -15.92 -31.72 -16.37
CA SER A 41 -15.38 -31.82 -17.72
C SER A 41 -14.20 -30.88 -17.89
N SER A 42 -13.12 -31.40 -18.49
CA SER A 42 -12.02 -30.57 -18.99
C SER A 42 -12.34 -30.28 -20.45
N ILE A 43 -12.74 -29.05 -20.75
CA ILE A 43 -13.01 -28.63 -22.14
C ILE A 43 -11.68 -28.55 -22.89
N ASN A 44 -10.66 -27.97 -22.23
CA ASN A 44 -9.28 -27.89 -22.70
C ASN A 44 -8.33 -28.05 -21.50
N ARG A 45 -7.00 -28.06 -21.74
CA ARG A 45 -5.98 -28.13 -20.68
C ARG A 45 -6.06 -26.98 -19.64
N THR A 46 -6.79 -25.92 -19.96
CA THR A 46 -6.89 -24.70 -19.15
C THR A 46 -8.33 -24.21 -18.93
N ASP A 47 -9.33 -24.98 -19.35
CA ASP A 47 -10.76 -24.66 -19.19
C ASP A 47 -11.47 -25.87 -18.58
N TYR A 48 -12.07 -25.67 -17.41
CA TYR A 48 -12.79 -26.69 -16.66
C TYR A 48 -14.23 -26.24 -16.42
N SER A 49 -15.17 -27.15 -16.60
CA SER A 49 -16.58 -26.97 -16.26
C SER A 49 -16.97 -27.98 -15.19
N ILE A 50 -17.54 -27.50 -14.09
CA ILE A 50 -18.00 -28.31 -12.96
C ILE A 50 -19.48 -28.03 -12.78
N GLU A 51 -20.30 -29.07 -12.92
CA GLU A 51 -21.73 -29.02 -12.60
C GLU A 51 -21.95 -29.70 -11.26
N TYR A 52 -22.52 -28.97 -10.31
CA TYR A 52 -22.90 -29.50 -9.00
C TYR A 52 -24.35 -30.01 -9.05
N ARG A 53 -24.67 -30.99 -8.20
CA ARG A 53 -26.02 -31.59 -8.11
C ARG A 53 -27.08 -30.62 -7.58
N ASP A 54 -26.66 -29.55 -6.92
CA ASP A 54 -27.51 -28.44 -6.48
C ASP A 54 -27.87 -27.47 -7.62
N GLY A 55 -27.42 -27.76 -8.86
CA GLY A 55 -27.66 -26.94 -10.04
C GLY A 55 -26.63 -25.83 -10.27
N ARG A 56 -25.67 -25.61 -9.35
CA ARG A 56 -24.62 -24.62 -9.55
C ARG A 56 -23.68 -25.07 -10.66
N GLN A 57 -23.38 -24.15 -11.58
CA GLN A 57 -22.40 -24.36 -12.65
C GLN A 57 -21.21 -23.43 -12.44
N VAL A 58 -20.03 -24.04 -12.37
CA VAL A 58 -18.77 -23.31 -12.22
C VAL A 58 -17.89 -23.56 -13.44
N ARG A 59 -17.48 -22.48 -14.11
CA ARG A 59 -16.51 -22.51 -15.20
C ARG A 59 -15.22 -21.83 -14.78
N LEU A 60 -14.09 -22.52 -14.95
CA LEU A 60 -12.76 -22.08 -14.57
C LEU A 60 -11.92 -21.92 -15.84
N VAL A 61 -11.65 -20.68 -16.24
CA VAL A 61 -10.93 -20.36 -17.48
C VAL A 61 -9.61 -19.69 -17.14
N ARG A 62 -8.49 -20.21 -17.67
CA ARG A 62 -7.21 -19.50 -17.60
C ARG A 62 -7.22 -18.34 -18.59
N VAL A 63 -6.96 -17.13 -18.09
CA VAL A 63 -6.92 -15.91 -18.91
C VAL A 63 -5.53 -15.29 -18.82
N HIS A 64 -5.04 -14.82 -19.95
CA HIS A 64 -3.81 -14.03 -20.02
C HIS A 64 -4.09 -12.61 -19.55
N VAL A 65 -3.26 -12.15 -18.63
CA VAL A 65 -3.32 -10.78 -18.14
C VAL A 65 -2.11 -10.04 -18.68
N ASP A 66 -2.40 -8.97 -19.40
CA ASP A 66 -1.39 -8.02 -19.83
C ASP A 66 -0.93 -7.25 -18.59
N GLU A 67 0.36 -7.36 -18.29
CA GLU A 67 0.99 -6.59 -17.22
C GLU A 67 1.38 -5.24 -17.81
N THR A 68 0.54 -4.25 -17.57
CA THR A 68 0.94 -2.86 -17.80
C THR A 68 2.11 -2.54 -16.88
N PRO A 69 3.18 -1.88 -17.35
CA PRO A 69 4.20 -1.34 -16.46
C PRO A 69 3.51 -0.39 -15.49
N THR A 70 3.36 -0.83 -14.24
CA THR A 70 2.74 -0.02 -13.20
C THR A 70 3.76 1.00 -12.73
N THR A 71 3.49 2.27 -13.00
CA THR A 71 4.23 3.39 -12.40
C THR A 71 4.07 3.29 -10.89
N ARG A 72 5.14 2.92 -10.19
CA ARG A 72 5.14 2.88 -8.73
C ARG A 72 5.18 4.30 -8.20
N ILE A 73 4.08 4.76 -7.63
CA ILE A 73 4.02 6.01 -6.88
C ILE A 73 4.34 5.69 -5.41
N PRO A 74 5.44 6.24 -4.83
CA PRO A 74 5.82 5.97 -3.44
C PRO A 74 4.75 6.39 -2.44
N PHE A 75 4.67 5.69 -1.31
CA PHE A 75 3.86 6.12 -0.17
C PHE A 75 4.28 7.52 0.28
N GLY A 76 3.28 8.36 0.56
CA GLY A 76 3.48 9.75 1.00
C GLY A 76 3.70 10.75 -0.12
N THR A 77 3.78 10.30 -1.38
CA THR A 77 3.85 11.21 -2.54
C THR A 77 2.59 12.06 -2.62
N LEU A 78 2.77 13.36 -2.84
CA LEU A 78 1.66 14.27 -3.14
C LEU A 78 1.26 14.12 -4.61
N VAL A 79 -0.04 13.95 -4.82
CA VAL A 79 -0.64 13.76 -6.14
C VAL A 79 -1.83 14.70 -6.30
N THR A 80 -2.15 15.01 -7.54
CA THR A 80 -3.37 15.72 -7.92
C THR A 80 -4.31 14.73 -8.60
N VAL A 81 -5.56 14.67 -8.16
CA VAL A 81 -6.64 13.86 -8.74
C VAL A 81 -7.86 14.73 -8.89
N ASP A 82 -8.39 14.85 -10.11
CA ASP A 82 -9.55 15.70 -10.43
C ASP A 82 -9.43 17.14 -9.87
N GLY A 83 -8.21 17.71 -9.95
CA GLY A 83 -7.90 19.05 -9.45
C GLY A 83 -7.71 19.16 -7.93
N ARG A 84 -7.85 18.07 -7.18
CA ARG A 84 -7.68 18.03 -5.73
C ARG A 84 -6.32 17.46 -5.36
N VAL A 85 -5.66 18.08 -4.39
CA VAL A 85 -4.36 17.64 -3.88
C VAL A 85 -4.57 16.65 -2.75
N GLY A 86 -3.87 15.51 -2.81
CA GLY A 86 -3.89 14.50 -1.78
C GLY A 86 -2.57 13.77 -1.65
N LYS A 87 -2.48 12.91 -0.64
CA LYS A 87 -1.30 12.11 -0.30
C LYS A 87 -1.59 10.63 -0.50
N VAL A 88 -0.67 9.91 -1.13
CA VAL A 88 -0.79 8.46 -1.30
C VAL A 88 -0.56 7.75 0.04
N CYS A 89 -1.57 7.01 0.52
CA CYS A 89 -1.58 6.35 1.83
C CYS A 89 -1.47 4.82 1.75
N HIS A 90 -1.92 4.21 0.67
CA HIS A 90 -1.77 2.76 0.45
C HIS A 90 -1.72 2.45 -1.03
N SER A 91 -1.15 1.30 -1.40
CA SER A 91 -1.18 0.82 -2.79
C SER A 91 -1.39 -0.69 -2.83
N TRP A 92 -2.27 -1.15 -3.71
CA TRP A 92 -2.54 -2.57 -3.93
C TRP A 92 -2.74 -2.86 -5.42
N GLY A 93 -2.62 -4.13 -5.79
CA GLY A 93 -2.95 -4.57 -7.15
C GLY A 93 -4.43 -4.92 -7.24
N ALA A 94 -5.10 -4.46 -8.29
CA ALA A 94 -6.45 -4.86 -8.65
C ALA A 94 -6.48 -5.37 -10.10
N TYR A 95 -7.59 -6.02 -10.48
CA TYR A 95 -7.85 -6.41 -11.86
C TYR A 95 -9.04 -5.60 -12.37
N GLN A 96 -8.86 -4.96 -13.52
CA GLN A 96 -9.91 -4.21 -14.21
C GLN A 96 -10.30 -4.97 -15.48
N ALA A 97 -11.59 -5.04 -15.77
CA ALA A 97 -12.09 -5.58 -17.04
C ALA A 97 -11.75 -4.62 -18.18
N VAL A 98 -11.18 -5.16 -19.26
CA VAL A 98 -10.83 -4.43 -20.47
C VAL A 98 -11.47 -5.16 -21.64
N GLY A 99 -12.65 -4.70 -22.05
CA GLY A 99 -13.52 -5.45 -22.96
C GLY A 99 -14.14 -6.69 -22.30
N GLU A 100 -14.73 -7.57 -23.12
CA GLU A 100 -15.57 -8.68 -22.62
C GLU A 100 -14.79 -9.85 -22.00
N SER A 101 -13.54 -10.07 -22.43
CA SER A 101 -12.79 -11.30 -22.09
C SER A 101 -11.39 -11.06 -21.55
N ARG A 102 -10.96 -9.81 -21.36
CA ARG A 102 -9.60 -9.49 -20.90
C ARG A 102 -9.66 -8.80 -19.56
N LEU A 103 -8.76 -9.23 -18.67
CA LEU A 103 -8.48 -8.54 -17.42
C LEU A 103 -7.11 -7.89 -17.57
N GLN A 104 -7.00 -6.65 -17.13
CA GLN A 104 -5.75 -5.92 -17.00
C GLN A 104 -5.43 -5.76 -15.52
N ARG A 105 -4.19 -6.06 -15.13
CA ARG A 105 -3.74 -5.78 -13.78
C ARG A 105 -3.40 -4.30 -13.67
N VAL A 106 -4.03 -3.62 -12.72
CA VAL A 106 -3.82 -2.20 -12.44
C VAL A 106 -3.32 -2.02 -11.01
N GLN A 107 -2.54 -0.97 -10.79
CA GLN A 107 -2.15 -0.55 -9.44
C GLN A 107 -3.12 0.53 -8.98
N VAL A 108 -3.77 0.28 -7.84
CA VAL A 108 -4.71 1.19 -7.20
C VAL A 108 -4.05 1.77 -5.96
N HIS A 109 -4.28 3.04 -5.73
CA HIS A 109 -3.72 3.83 -4.65
C HIS A 109 -4.85 4.45 -3.85
N SER A 110 -4.78 4.33 -2.53
CA SER A 110 -5.62 5.13 -1.63
C SER A 110 -4.95 6.50 -1.47
N VAL A 111 -5.73 7.54 -1.67
CA VAL A 111 -5.31 8.94 -1.57
C VAL A 111 -6.15 9.61 -0.49
N GLU A 112 -5.47 10.20 0.50
CA GLU A 112 -6.08 11.06 1.51
C GLU A 112 -5.96 12.51 1.04
N PHE A 113 -7.10 13.16 0.79
CA PHE A 113 -7.16 14.54 0.32
C PHE A 113 -7.01 15.51 1.48
N LEU A 114 -6.60 16.75 1.18
CA LEU A 114 -6.41 17.79 2.22
C LEU A 114 -7.68 18.16 2.99
N ASP A 115 -8.86 17.87 2.43
CA ASP A 115 -10.14 18.04 3.12
C ASP A 115 -10.52 16.84 4.03
N GLY A 116 -9.62 15.87 4.18
CA GLY A 116 -9.78 14.70 5.05
C GLY A 116 -10.58 13.55 4.43
N THR A 117 -11.00 13.67 3.16
CA THR A 117 -11.67 12.56 2.47
C THR A 117 -10.66 11.57 1.88
N GLU A 118 -11.07 10.31 1.71
CA GLU A 118 -10.25 9.27 1.10
C GLU A 118 -10.88 8.77 -0.21
N GLY A 119 -10.04 8.52 -1.21
CA GLY A 119 -10.44 7.96 -2.51
C GLY A 119 -9.47 6.89 -3.01
N ALA A 120 -9.99 5.91 -3.76
CA ALA A 120 -9.19 4.89 -4.42
C ALA A 120 -9.03 5.22 -5.90
N HIS A 121 -7.78 5.39 -6.36
CA HIS A 121 -7.46 5.88 -7.70
C HIS A 121 -6.36 5.04 -8.37
N THR A 122 -6.43 4.91 -9.68
CA THR A 122 -5.39 4.28 -10.49
C THR A 122 -4.24 5.24 -10.78
N ALA A 123 -3.06 4.70 -11.09
CA ALA A 123 -1.89 5.52 -11.43
C ALA A 123 -2.12 6.49 -12.61
N SER A 124 -3.00 6.13 -13.55
CA SER A 124 -3.35 6.97 -14.71
C SER A 124 -4.24 8.18 -14.36
N GLU A 125 -4.95 8.13 -13.23
CA GLU A 125 -5.81 9.22 -12.75
C GLU A 125 -5.05 10.21 -11.87
N MET A 126 -3.83 9.87 -11.46
CA MET A 126 -3.01 10.68 -10.56
C MET A 126 -1.93 11.39 -11.35
N LEU A 127 -1.82 12.70 -11.14
CA LEU A 127 -0.69 13.50 -11.62
C LEU A 127 0.26 13.79 -10.47
N PRO A 128 1.59 13.77 -10.68
CA PRO A 128 2.53 14.29 -9.69
C PRO A 128 2.13 15.71 -9.31
N TYR A 129 2.05 16.00 -8.02
CA TYR A 129 1.80 17.37 -7.58
C TYR A 129 2.98 18.25 -7.96
N ALA A 130 2.79 19.10 -8.98
CA ALA A 130 3.72 20.18 -9.29
C ALA A 130 3.37 21.36 -8.37
N ALA A 131 4.20 21.62 -7.38
CA ALA A 131 4.06 22.84 -6.60
C ALA A 131 4.08 24.04 -7.57
N PRO A 132 3.16 25.01 -7.46
CA PRO A 132 3.19 26.19 -8.29
C PRO A 132 4.56 26.86 -8.18
N ALA A 133 5.14 27.30 -9.30
CA ALA A 133 6.50 27.85 -9.35
C ALA A 133 6.72 29.07 -8.43
N GLU A 134 5.64 29.66 -7.93
CA GLU A 134 5.62 30.79 -7.01
C GLU A 134 5.63 30.37 -5.52
N ALA A 135 5.41 29.09 -5.21
CA ALA A 135 5.74 28.52 -3.92
C ALA A 135 7.24 28.24 -3.83
N LYS A 136 8.06 29.24 -4.14
CA LYS A 136 9.33 29.38 -3.44
C LYS A 136 8.94 29.65 -2.00
N THR A 137 8.80 28.59 -1.20
CA THR A 137 9.12 28.75 0.21
C THR A 137 10.47 29.41 0.21
N ASP A 138 10.54 30.62 0.77
CA ASP A 138 11.80 31.15 1.26
C ASP A 138 12.49 29.96 1.87
N GLU A 139 13.59 29.57 1.25
CA GLU A 139 14.60 28.73 1.85
C GLU A 139 15.13 29.62 2.97
N SER A 140 14.33 29.79 4.03
CA SER A 140 14.76 30.39 5.25
C SER A 140 15.86 29.45 5.65
N THR A 141 17.07 29.92 5.39
CA THR A 141 18.25 29.50 6.10
C THR A 141 17.79 29.56 7.54
N VAL A 142 17.43 28.41 8.11
CA VAL A 142 17.23 28.29 9.53
C VAL A 142 18.63 28.49 10.05
N THR A 143 18.98 29.76 10.27
CA THR A 143 20.05 30.12 11.16
C THR A 143 19.76 29.34 12.41
N SER A 144 20.69 28.45 12.73
CA SER A 144 20.84 27.84 14.04
C SER A 144 20.96 28.97 15.05
N GLU A 145 19.84 29.59 15.42
CA GLU A 145 19.74 30.22 16.72
C GLU A 145 19.85 29.05 17.70
N GLU A 146 20.91 29.11 18.50
CA GLU A 146 21.21 28.16 19.55
C GLU A 146 20.00 28.03 20.47
N THR A 147 19.12 27.08 20.16
CA THR A 147 18.01 26.73 21.02
C THR A 147 18.61 26.22 22.31
N GLU A 148 18.36 26.95 23.40
CA GLU A 148 18.81 26.64 24.74
C GLU A 148 18.66 25.13 25.03
N ALA A 149 19.75 24.53 25.49
CA ALA A 149 19.88 23.10 25.77
C ALA A 149 18.77 22.62 26.72
N GLY A 150 17.67 22.11 26.16
CA GLY A 150 16.55 21.63 26.96
C GLY A 150 15.31 21.18 26.18
N ALA A 151 15.10 21.67 24.95
CA ALA A 151 13.99 21.23 24.11
C ALA A 151 14.37 19.94 23.35
N GLU A 152 13.64 18.84 23.57
CA GLU A 152 13.80 17.61 22.78
C GLU A 152 13.49 17.92 21.30
N GLU A 153 14.53 18.07 20.47
CA GLU A 153 14.36 18.36 19.04
C GLU A 153 13.64 17.21 18.33
N ARG A 154 12.70 17.54 17.45
CA ARG A 154 11.92 16.57 16.66
C ARG A 154 12.35 16.62 15.20
N CYS A 155 12.36 15.46 14.55
CA CYS A 155 12.79 15.34 13.15
C CYS A 155 11.85 14.45 12.33
N MET A 156 11.87 14.64 11.02
CA MET A 156 11.10 13.86 10.04
C MET A 156 11.94 13.61 8.79
N PRO A 157 11.84 12.44 8.13
CA PRO A 157 12.49 12.22 6.84
C PRO A 157 12.11 13.29 5.80
N VAL A 158 13.06 13.72 4.98
CA VAL A 158 12.84 14.72 3.91
C VAL A 158 11.78 14.25 2.91
N ASN A 159 11.75 12.94 2.62
CA ASN A 159 10.75 12.32 1.73
C ASN A 159 9.36 12.15 2.39
N GLY A 160 9.14 12.76 3.56
CA GLY A 160 7.94 12.60 4.36
C GLY A 160 7.96 11.29 5.17
N GLY A 161 7.11 11.22 6.19
CA GLY A 161 7.05 10.05 7.05
C GLY A 161 6.50 10.38 8.44
N ARG A 162 6.92 9.59 9.42
CA ARG A 162 6.59 9.81 10.83
C ARG A 162 7.55 10.84 11.43
N VAL A 163 7.09 11.52 12.47
CA VAL A 163 7.89 12.45 13.27
C VAL A 163 8.49 11.69 14.45
N HIS A 164 9.78 11.90 14.64
CA HIS A 164 10.61 11.21 15.62
C HIS A 164 11.26 12.22 16.58
N THR A 165 11.73 11.73 17.72
CA THR A 165 12.56 12.51 18.64
C THR A 165 14.03 12.28 18.29
N LEU A 166 14.83 13.33 18.18
CA LEU A 166 16.28 13.20 18.13
C LEU A 166 16.80 12.68 19.47
N THR A 167 17.88 11.89 19.42
CA THR A 167 18.49 11.37 20.65
C THR A 167 19.48 12.42 21.17
N PRO A 168 19.21 13.08 22.32
CA PRO A 168 20.13 14.08 22.85
C PRO A 168 21.47 13.42 23.20
N GLY A 169 22.58 13.97 22.70
CA GLY A 169 23.93 13.48 23.00
C GLY A 169 24.37 12.25 22.20
N ALA A 170 23.64 11.84 21.15
CA ALA A 170 24.16 10.88 20.20
C ALA A 170 25.42 11.45 19.49
N PRO A 171 26.43 10.62 19.16
CA PRO A 171 27.61 11.08 18.45
C PRO A 171 27.18 11.79 17.16
N ALA A 172 27.88 12.86 16.78
CA ALA A 172 27.56 13.68 15.61
C ALA A 172 27.43 12.87 14.30
N GLU A 173 27.99 11.65 14.28
CA GLU A 173 27.94 10.69 13.19
C GLU A 173 26.58 9.98 13.02
N ASP A 174 25.71 9.93 14.04
CA ASP A 174 24.35 9.37 13.94
C ASP A 174 23.37 9.99 14.97
N PRO A 175 23.06 11.29 14.87
CA PRO A 175 22.08 11.96 15.74
C PRO A 175 20.63 11.47 15.54
N PHE A 176 20.41 10.64 14.51
CA PHE A 176 19.10 10.26 14.05
C PHE A 176 18.45 9.17 14.91
N PRO A 177 17.11 9.16 15.00
CA PRO A 177 16.38 8.22 15.84
C PRO A 177 16.67 6.77 15.45
N GLN A 178 17.19 5.97 16.39
CA GLN A 178 17.39 4.52 16.23
C GLN A 178 16.08 3.71 16.16
N CYS A 179 14.94 4.35 15.89
CA CYS A 179 13.67 3.67 15.84
C CYS A 179 13.67 2.75 14.58
N ARG A 180 13.90 1.45 14.81
CA ARG A 180 14.05 0.42 13.76
C ARG A 180 12.73 0.03 13.07
N THR A 181 11.70 0.88 13.08
CA THR A 181 10.33 0.49 12.69
C THR A 181 10.06 0.50 11.17
N GLY A 182 11.08 0.62 10.33
CA GLY A 182 10.98 0.40 8.89
C GLY A 182 12.36 0.04 8.35
N GLY A 183 12.43 -0.75 7.27
CA GLY A 183 13.69 -1.23 6.65
C GLY A 183 14.59 -0.14 6.05
N SER A 184 14.44 1.11 6.46
CA SER A 184 15.34 2.22 6.18
C SER A 184 16.53 2.13 7.13
N SER A 185 17.70 1.74 6.60
CA SER A 185 18.98 2.01 7.26
C SER A 185 19.08 3.53 7.48
N SER A 186 19.25 3.96 8.73
CA SER A 186 19.32 5.38 9.12
C SER A 186 20.38 6.16 8.35
N ARG A 187 21.43 5.49 7.87
CA ARG A 187 22.57 6.09 7.17
C ARG A 187 22.25 6.79 5.85
N GLU A 188 21.17 6.43 5.15
CA GLU A 188 20.84 7.04 3.86
C GLU A 188 19.65 8.01 3.93
N THR A 189 18.89 7.97 5.03
CA THR A 189 17.69 8.79 5.15
C THR A 189 18.06 10.18 5.64
N ARG A 190 17.87 11.20 4.80
CA ARG A 190 18.00 12.61 5.22
C ARG A 190 16.78 12.98 6.08
N TYR A 191 17.02 13.65 7.20
CA TYR A 191 15.97 14.19 8.07
C TYR A 191 16.02 15.72 8.08
N ARG A 192 14.89 16.33 8.40
CA ARG A 192 14.75 17.75 8.72
C ARG A 192 14.17 17.92 10.11
N ILE A 193 14.57 18.97 10.81
CA ILE A 193 13.99 19.36 12.11
C ILE A 193 12.60 19.94 11.87
N VAL A 194 11.66 19.59 12.73
CA VAL A 194 10.26 20.01 12.62
C VAL A 194 9.68 20.32 14.00
N THR A 195 8.71 21.23 14.06
CA THR A 195 7.94 21.52 15.29
C THR A 195 6.69 20.65 15.45
N ALA A 196 6.44 19.76 14.47
CA ALA A 196 5.26 18.89 14.44
C ALA A 196 5.18 17.95 15.65
N GLN A 197 3.96 17.48 15.95
CA GLN A 197 3.74 16.48 17.00
C GLN A 197 4.36 15.12 16.64
N LEU A 198 4.77 14.37 17.67
CA LEU A 198 5.38 13.06 17.51
C LEU A 198 4.35 12.06 16.97
N THR A 199 4.66 11.41 15.84
CA THR A 199 3.74 10.43 15.22
C THR A 199 4.35 9.03 15.13
N CYS A 200 5.64 8.87 15.44
CA CYS A 200 6.24 7.55 15.54
C CYS A 200 5.77 6.82 16.80
N ARG A 201 5.05 5.70 16.64
CA ARG A 201 4.55 4.86 17.73
C ARG A 201 5.63 4.43 18.73
N THR A 202 6.84 4.14 18.23
CA THR A 202 7.98 3.77 19.10
C THR A 202 8.44 4.98 19.91
N CYS A 203 8.62 6.14 19.27
CA CYS A 203 9.02 7.36 19.98
C CYS A 203 7.96 7.80 21.00
N LEU A 204 6.67 7.68 20.67
CA LEU A 204 5.55 7.92 21.60
C LEU A 204 5.61 7.02 22.84
N ALA A 205 5.90 5.72 22.66
CA ALA A 205 6.07 4.80 23.77
C ALA A 205 7.29 5.17 24.65
N HIS A 206 8.38 5.64 24.05
CA HIS A 206 9.56 6.11 24.81
C HIS A 206 9.26 7.40 25.59
N GLU A 207 8.59 8.37 24.98
CA GLU A 207 8.17 9.60 25.64
C GLU A 207 7.27 9.30 26.84
N ALA A 208 6.29 8.41 26.69
CA ALA A 208 5.43 7.97 27.79
C ALA A 208 6.23 7.34 28.94
N ARG A 209 7.23 6.49 28.64
CA ARG A 209 8.12 5.90 29.66
C ARG A 209 8.99 6.96 30.35
N ARG A 210 9.55 7.92 29.60
CA ARG A 210 10.34 9.03 30.19
C ARG A 210 9.47 9.88 31.12
N LYS A 211 8.25 10.21 30.69
CA LYS A 211 7.28 10.97 31.50
C LYS A 211 6.91 10.22 32.78
N ALA A 212 6.65 8.91 32.68
CA ALA A 212 6.39 8.09 33.86
C ALA A 212 7.59 8.06 34.83
N ALA A 213 8.82 7.87 34.32
CA ALA A 213 10.02 7.86 35.16
C ALA A 213 10.26 9.20 35.89
N ARG A 214 10.01 10.34 35.23
CA ARG A 214 10.10 11.67 35.85
C ARG A 214 9.04 11.92 36.92
N ALA A 215 7.86 11.30 36.82
CA ALA A 215 6.82 11.42 37.83
C ALA A 215 7.12 10.65 39.13
N HIS A 216 8.12 9.77 39.11
CA HIS A 216 8.57 9.01 40.27
C HIS A 216 9.84 9.58 40.94
N GLN A 217 10.36 10.70 40.43
CA GLN A 217 11.47 11.46 41.02
C GLN A 217 10.93 12.63 41.83
#